data_AF-A0A0F0HVY0-F1
#
_entry.id   AF-A0A0F0HVY0-F1
#
_cell.length_a   1.000
_cell.length_b   1.000
_cell.length_c   1.000
_cell.angle_alpha   90.00
_cell.angle_beta   90.00
_cell.angle_gamma   90.00
#
_symmetry.space_group_name_H-M   'P 1'
#
loop_
_entity.id
_entity.type
_entity.pdbx_description
1 polymer ?
#
loop_
_entity_poly.entity_id
_entity_poly.type
_entity_poly.pdbx_seq_one_letter_code
_entity_poly.pdbx_strand_id
1 'polypeptide(L)'
;MNGPVRPYVITGGRSRPSRNVQALEDLALESLVSVDPAAEPGEFLDEQAGLNREHRRILALCRQLLSVAEVAAHLGLPLGVVKVLVGDLWDLGAVQVLPPAVPPVRQAERLPATLLEEVLVGLRQLR
;
A
#
# COMPACT_ATOMS: atom_id res chain seq x y z
N MET A 1 9.15 17.67 26.07
CA MET A 1 10.12 16.59 25.78
C MET A 1 9.64 15.85 24.54
N ASN A 2 10.09 16.22 23.34
CA ASN A 2 9.76 15.50 22.09
C ASN A 2 11.07 15.24 21.33
N GLY A 3 11.83 14.25 21.80
CA GLY A 3 12.97 13.71 21.07
C GLY A 3 12.51 12.69 20.02
N PRO A 4 13.32 12.40 19.00
CA PRO A 4 12.96 11.40 17.99
C PRO A 4 12.71 10.04 18.65
N VAL A 5 11.47 9.55 18.53
CA VAL A 5 11.09 8.22 19.01
C VAL A 5 11.80 7.18 18.17
N ARG A 6 12.40 6.18 18.83
CA ARG A 6 13.13 5.14 18.15
C ARG A 6 12.16 4.22 17.39
N PRO A 7 12.48 3.81 16.14
CA PRO A 7 11.60 2.97 15.32
C PRO A 7 11.04 1.72 16.01
N TYR A 8 11.85 1.03 16.81
CA TYR A 8 11.43 -0.17 17.55
C TYR A 8 10.40 0.12 18.65
N VAL A 9 10.32 1.35 19.16
CA VAL A 9 9.27 1.74 20.12
C VAL A 9 7.93 1.88 19.40
N ILE A 10 7.94 2.32 18.15
CA ILE A 10 6.73 2.51 17.34
C ILE A 10 6.06 1.16 17.02
N THR A 11 6.85 0.14 16.71
CA THR A 11 6.35 -1.20 16.37
C THR A 11 6.22 -2.16 17.57
N GLY A 12 6.64 -1.72 18.78
CA GLY A 12 6.72 -2.60 19.95
C GLY A 12 7.76 -3.71 19.81
N GLY A 13 8.85 -3.47 19.07
CA GLY A 13 9.92 -4.43 18.82
C GLY A 13 9.68 -5.34 17.60
N ARG A 14 8.51 -5.26 16.97
CA ARG A 14 8.17 -6.07 15.78
C ARG A 14 8.93 -5.56 14.56
N SER A 15 9.49 -6.50 13.80
CA SER A 15 10.18 -6.24 12.52
C SER A 15 9.42 -6.74 11.29
N ARG A 16 8.30 -7.45 11.52
CA ARG A 16 7.40 -7.96 10.48
C ARG A 16 5.94 -7.80 10.92
N PRO A 17 4.99 -7.62 9.98
CA PRO A 17 3.56 -7.64 10.27
C PRO A 17 3.12 -8.98 10.86
N SER A 18 1.99 -8.99 11.57
CA SER A 18 1.38 -10.21 12.15
C SER A 18 0.83 -11.18 11.09
N ARG A 19 0.36 -10.66 9.97
CA ARG A 19 -0.10 -11.47 8.83
C ARG A 19 1.05 -12.33 8.27
N ASN A 20 0.76 -13.61 7.97
CA ASN A 20 1.74 -14.61 7.53
C ASN A 20 2.72 -14.09 6.46
N VAL A 21 3.94 -14.62 6.43
CA VAL A 21 5.11 -14.14 5.65
C VAL A 21 4.84 -13.88 4.15
N GLN A 22 3.82 -14.50 3.54
CA GLN A 22 3.32 -14.17 2.19
C GLN A 22 2.82 -12.71 2.07
N ALA A 23 2.23 -12.17 3.13
CA ALA A 23 1.69 -10.80 3.19
C ALA A 23 2.76 -9.70 3.09
N LEU A 24 4.04 -10.03 3.29
CA LEU A 24 5.13 -9.08 3.00
C LEU A 24 5.35 -8.88 1.50
N GLU A 25 5.08 -9.92 0.70
CA GLU A 25 5.02 -9.82 -0.76
C GLU A 25 3.77 -9.05 -1.18
N ASP A 26 2.65 -9.23 -0.47
CA ASP A 26 1.41 -8.45 -0.69
C ASP A 26 1.54 -6.97 -0.28
N LEU A 27 2.39 -6.66 0.71
CA LEU A 27 2.79 -5.30 1.11
C LEU A 27 4.10 -4.90 0.42
N ALA A 28 4.17 -5.13 -0.90
CA ALA A 28 5.18 -4.55 -1.75
C ALA A 28 5.21 -3.02 -1.59
N LEU A 29 6.32 -2.40 -2.01
CA LEU A 29 6.50 -0.96 -1.85
C LEU A 29 5.46 -0.17 -2.66
N GLU A 30 5.08 -0.73 -3.80
CA GLU A 30 4.09 -0.23 -4.76
C GLU A 30 2.64 -0.62 -4.44
N SER A 31 2.40 -1.45 -3.40
CA SER A 31 1.04 -1.85 -3.03
C SER A 31 0.23 -0.63 -2.59
N LEU A 32 -1.00 -0.54 -3.09
CA LEU A 32 -1.87 0.61 -2.85
C LEU A 32 -2.73 0.37 -1.62
N VAL A 33 -2.82 1.37 -0.76
CA VAL A 33 -3.53 1.34 0.52
C VAL A 33 -4.62 2.40 0.48
N SER A 34 -5.83 2.03 0.88
CA SER A 34 -6.92 2.98 1.17
C SER A 34 -7.66 2.56 2.42
N VAL A 35 -8.31 3.51 3.08
CA VAL A 35 -9.29 3.19 4.13
C VAL A 35 -10.38 2.30 3.54
N ASP A 36 -10.77 1.26 4.27
CA ASP A 36 -11.89 0.41 3.87
C ASP A 36 -13.20 1.19 4.09
N PRO A 37 -14.03 1.41 3.05
CA PRO A 37 -15.29 2.15 3.19
C PRO A 37 -16.31 1.44 4.10
N ALA A 38 -16.17 0.13 4.33
CA ALA A 38 -17.00 -0.64 5.24
C ALA A 38 -16.44 -0.65 6.68
N ALA A 39 -15.25 -0.10 6.91
CA ALA A 39 -14.76 0.13 8.26
C ALA A 39 -15.60 1.24 8.90
N GLU A 40 -16.50 0.87 9.82
CA GLU A 40 -17.31 1.81 10.62
C GLU A 40 -16.39 2.85 11.29
N PRO A 41 -16.39 4.11 10.81
CA PRO A 41 -15.51 5.13 11.35
C PRO A 41 -16.17 5.76 12.56
N GLY A 42 -16.07 5.09 13.70
CA GLY A 42 -16.57 5.65 14.96
C GLY A 42 -16.34 4.69 16.12
N GLU A 43 -15.70 5.18 17.19
CA GLU A 43 -15.47 4.59 18.52
C GLU A 43 -14.83 3.18 18.58
N PHE A 44 -15.29 2.23 17.76
CA PHE A 44 -14.83 0.85 17.67
C PHE A 44 -13.32 0.71 17.38
N LEU A 45 -12.77 1.52 16.47
CA LEU A 45 -11.33 1.51 16.16
C LEU A 45 -10.47 2.19 17.25
N ASP A 46 -11.03 3.14 18.01
CA ASP A 46 -10.28 3.83 19.06
C ASP A 46 -10.31 3.07 20.39
N GLU A 47 -11.41 2.39 20.73
CA GLU A 47 -11.56 1.65 21.99
C GLU A 47 -11.07 0.20 21.93
N GLN A 48 -11.20 -0.50 20.78
CA GLN A 48 -10.88 -1.94 20.70
C GLN A 48 -9.44 -2.23 20.24
N ALA A 49 -8.78 -1.33 19.50
CA ALA A 49 -7.65 -1.73 18.64
C ALA A 49 -6.24 -1.26 19.08
N GLY A 50 -6.09 -0.56 20.21
CA GLY A 50 -4.77 -0.15 20.70
C GLY A 50 -3.97 0.70 19.69
N LEU A 51 -4.67 1.40 18.79
CA LEU A 51 -4.05 2.17 17.71
C LEU A 51 -3.20 3.31 18.26
N ASN A 52 -1.90 3.25 17.99
CA ASN A 52 -1.01 4.36 18.30
C ASN A 52 -1.26 5.58 17.37
N ARG A 53 -0.57 6.69 17.64
CA ARG A 53 -0.66 7.94 16.86
C ARG A 53 -0.36 7.72 15.37
N GLU A 54 0.58 6.85 15.05
CA GLU A 54 1.05 6.67 13.68
C GLU A 54 0.04 5.86 12.84
N HIS A 55 -0.67 4.90 13.44
CA HIS A 55 -1.82 4.25 12.79
C HIS A 55 -2.90 5.26 12.37
N ARG A 56 -3.27 6.19 13.26
CA ARG A 56 -4.27 7.23 12.93
C ARG A 56 -3.81 8.14 11.80
N ARG A 57 -2.51 8.46 11.74
CA ARG A 57 -1.94 9.23 10.63
C ARG A 57 -1.97 8.47 9.31
N ILE A 58 -1.73 7.16 9.32
CA ILE A 58 -1.91 6.31 8.14
C ILE A 58 -3.37 6.36 7.67
N LEU A 59 -4.34 6.16 8.55
CA LEU A 59 -5.77 6.24 8.19
C LEU A 59 -6.15 7.61 7.60
N ALA A 60 -5.61 8.70 8.14
CA ALA A 60 -5.85 10.03 7.62
C ALA A 60 -5.28 10.24 6.20
N LEU A 61 -4.06 9.76 5.95
CA LEU A 61 -3.41 9.82 4.64
C LEU A 61 -4.13 8.93 3.61
N CYS A 62 -4.46 7.71 4.01
CA CYS A 62 -5.08 6.70 3.15
C CYS A 62 -6.58 6.92 2.91
N ARG A 63 -7.14 8.08 3.30
CA ARG A 63 -8.44 8.53 2.75
C ARG A 63 -8.37 8.74 1.24
N GLN A 64 -7.16 8.96 0.72
CA GLN A 64 -6.82 8.87 -0.70
C GLN A 64 -6.04 7.57 -0.93
N LEU A 65 -6.08 7.06 -2.16
CA LEU A 65 -5.33 5.86 -2.53
C LEU A 65 -3.83 6.18 -2.63
N LEU A 66 -3.01 5.58 -1.78
CA LEU A 66 -1.55 5.83 -1.72
C LEU A 66 -0.77 4.52 -1.65
N SER A 67 0.40 4.48 -2.27
CA SER A 67 1.31 3.34 -2.11
C SER A 67 1.95 3.28 -0.72
N VAL A 68 2.40 2.11 -0.29
CA VAL A 68 3.16 1.94 0.96
C VAL A 68 4.41 2.85 0.98
N ALA A 69 5.06 3.04 -0.18
CA ALA A 69 6.19 3.97 -0.35
C ALA A 69 5.82 5.41 -0.01
N GLU A 70 4.71 5.89 -0.56
CA GLU A 70 4.23 7.27 -0.37
C GLU A 70 3.82 7.49 1.08
N VAL A 71 3.14 6.52 1.70
CA VAL A 71 2.81 6.58 3.13
C VAL A 71 4.08 6.73 3.97
N ALA A 72 5.14 5.97 3.66
CA ALA A 72 6.42 6.08 4.37
C ALA A 72 7.09 7.45 4.18
N ALA A 73 7.08 7.98 2.95
CA ALA A 73 7.59 9.30 2.64
C ALA A 73 6.83 10.40 3.40
N HIS A 74 5.50 10.35 3.42
CA HIS A 74 4.65 11.32 4.12
C HIS A 74 4.85 11.30 5.65
N LEU A 75 5.06 10.11 6.22
CA LEU A 75 5.26 9.97 7.66
C LEU A 75 6.70 10.23 8.11
N GLY A 76 7.67 10.16 7.19
CA GLY A 76 9.09 10.22 7.50
C GLY A 76 9.58 9.02 8.33
N LEU A 77 8.93 7.86 8.17
CA LEU A 77 9.22 6.65 8.92
C LEU A 77 9.91 5.59 8.04
N PRO A 78 10.77 4.73 8.62
CA PRO A 78 11.37 3.63 7.87
C PRO A 78 10.29 2.71 7.27
N LEU A 79 10.52 2.23 6.03
CA LEU A 79 9.56 1.39 5.31
C LEU A 79 9.12 0.16 6.12
N GLY A 80 10.05 -0.51 6.82
CA GLY A 80 9.71 -1.67 7.66
C GLY A 80 8.75 -1.34 8.79
N VAL A 81 8.84 -0.15 9.38
CA VAL A 81 7.89 0.32 10.41
C VAL A 81 6.52 0.51 9.79
N VAL A 82 6.45 1.17 8.63
CA VAL A 82 5.19 1.46 7.95
C VAL A 82 4.52 0.16 7.50
N LYS A 83 5.26 -0.82 6.98
CA LYS A 83 4.72 -2.14 6.64
C LYS A 83 4.09 -2.84 7.85
N VAL A 84 4.70 -2.75 9.04
CA VAL A 84 4.11 -3.30 10.27
C VAL A 84 2.80 -2.60 10.59
N LEU A 85 2.79 -1.26 10.62
CA LEU A 85 1.60 -0.48 10.98
C LEU A 85 0.45 -0.63 9.96
N VAL A 86 0.77 -0.71 8.65
CA VAL A 86 -0.24 -0.97 7.62
C VAL A 86 -0.78 -2.40 7.75
N GLY A 87 0.07 -3.38 8.06
CA GLY A 87 -0.36 -4.74 8.33
C GLY A 87 -1.29 -4.84 9.55
N ASP A 88 -0.99 -4.10 10.62
CA ASP A 88 -1.87 -4.02 11.79
C ASP A 88 -3.25 -3.46 11.42
N LEU A 89 -3.30 -2.38 10.62
CA LEU A 89 -4.57 -1.81 10.16
C LEU A 89 -5.33 -2.74 9.21
N TRP A 90 -4.61 -3.49 8.38
CA TRP A 90 -5.23 -4.47 7.49
C TRP A 90 -5.82 -5.62 8.31
N ASP A 91 -5.10 -6.15 9.30
CA ASP A 91 -5.58 -7.21 10.17
C ASP A 91 -6.85 -6.79 10.95
N LEU A 92 -6.98 -5.49 11.25
CA LEU A 92 -8.17 -4.90 11.85
C LEU A 92 -9.32 -4.61 10.87
N GLY A 93 -9.11 -4.80 9.56
CA GLY A 93 -10.07 -4.43 8.52
C GLY A 93 -10.27 -2.91 8.37
N ALA A 94 -9.36 -2.10 8.92
CA ALA A 94 -9.45 -0.64 8.87
C ALA A 94 -8.93 -0.07 7.53
N VAL A 95 -8.07 -0.82 6.85
CA VAL A 95 -7.60 -0.51 5.50
C VAL A 95 -7.74 -1.73 4.61
N GLN A 96 -7.96 -1.46 3.33
CA GLN A 96 -7.81 -2.41 2.26
C GLN A 96 -6.49 -2.12 1.55
N VAL A 97 -5.82 -3.17 1.11
CA VAL A 97 -4.60 -3.06 0.31
C VAL A 97 -4.81 -3.82 -0.98
N LEU A 98 -4.60 -3.11 -2.06
CA LEU A 98 -4.74 -3.61 -3.39
C LEU A 98 -3.35 -3.99 -3.92
N PRO A 99 -3.23 -5.13 -4.63
CA PRO A 99 -2.01 -5.40 -5.37
C PRO A 99 -1.75 -4.24 -6.34
N PRO A 100 -0.48 -3.97 -6.68
CA PRO A 100 -0.16 -2.90 -7.63
C PRO A 100 -0.99 -3.07 -8.89
N ALA A 101 -1.58 -1.96 -9.36
CA ALA A 101 -2.43 -1.93 -10.56
C ALA A 101 -1.66 -2.22 -11.86
N VAL A 102 -0.37 -2.57 -11.77
CA VAL A 102 0.36 -3.17 -12.86
C VAL A 102 -0.23 -4.58 -12.99
N PRO A 103 -1.10 -4.88 -13.98
CA PRO A 103 -1.40 -6.27 -14.26
C PRO A 103 -0.05 -6.96 -14.37
N PRO A 104 0.14 -8.18 -13.81
CA PRO A 104 1.35 -8.91 -14.09
C PRO A 104 1.50 -8.80 -15.59
N VAL A 105 2.61 -8.24 -16.04
CA VAL A 105 3.03 -8.39 -17.41
C VAL A 105 3.35 -9.89 -17.48
N ARG A 106 2.32 -10.75 -17.48
CA ARG A 106 2.26 -11.86 -18.40
C ARG A 106 2.63 -11.16 -19.66
N GLN A 107 3.91 -11.32 -20.02
CA GLN A 107 4.56 -10.86 -21.24
C GLN A 107 3.51 -10.16 -22.07
N ALA A 108 3.46 -8.83 -22.16
CA ALA A 108 2.60 -8.20 -23.17
C ALA A 108 2.87 -8.99 -24.45
N GLU A 109 1.92 -9.85 -24.85
CA GLU A 109 2.19 -11.18 -25.41
C GLU A 109 3.10 -11.04 -26.61
N ARG A 110 4.42 -11.07 -26.37
CA ARG A 110 5.49 -10.55 -27.22
C ARG A 110 4.94 -10.02 -28.55
N LEU A 111 4.26 -8.85 -28.50
CA LEU A 111 3.44 -8.42 -29.64
C LEU A 111 4.37 -8.42 -30.84
N PRO A 112 4.04 -9.16 -31.92
CA PRO A 112 4.98 -9.32 -33.01
C PRO A 112 5.32 -7.92 -33.53
N ALA A 113 6.60 -7.66 -33.79
CA ALA A 113 7.05 -6.34 -34.24
C ALA A 113 6.26 -5.87 -35.49
N THR A 114 5.72 -6.83 -36.26
CA THR A 114 4.85 -6.63 -37.41
C THR A 114 3.54 -5.91 -37.09
N LEU A 115 3.03 -5.95 -35.86
CA LEU A 115 1.77 -5.26 -35.53
C LEU A 115 1.91 -3.74 -35.66
N LEU A 116 3.06 -3.18 -35.28
CA LEU A 116 3.33 -1.75 -35.45
C LEU A 116 3.49 -1.39 -36.93
N GLU A 117 4.03 -2.31 -37.74
CA GLU A 117 4.12 -2.15 -39.19
C GLU A 117 2.73 -2.18 -39.85
N GLU A 118 1.86 -3.11 -39.44
CA GLU A 118 0.49 -3.23 -39.92
C GLU A 118 -0.35 -2.00 -39.58
N VAL A 119 -0.23 -1.47 -38.35
CA VAL A 119 -0.87 -0.21 -37.95
C VAL A 119 -0.35 0.95 -38.79
N LEU A 120 0.96 1.06 -39.00
CA LEU A 120 1.55 2.12 -39.82
C LEU A 120 1.07 2.06 -41.27
N VAL A 121 0.99 0.86 -41.85
CA VAL A 121 0.47 0.64 -43.21
C VAL A 121 -1.00 1.03 -43.28
N GLY A 122 -1.82 0.56 -42.34
CA GLY A 122 -3.24 0.91 -42.27
C GLY A 122 -3.49 2.41 -42.17
N LEU A 123 -2.77 3.11 -41.30
CA LEU A 123 -2.88 4.57 -41.15
C LEU A 123 -2.48 5.35 -42.42
N ARG A 124 -1.55 4.82 -43.23
CA ARG A 124 -1.13 5.44 -44.49
C ARG A 124 -2.12 5.21 -45.64
N GLN A 125 -2.93 4.15 -45.57
CA GLN A 125 -3.96 3.84 -46.58
C GLN A 125 -5.28 4.58 -46.33
N LEU A 126 -5.43 5.20 -45.15
CA LEU A 126 -6.60 6.02 -44.79
C LEU A 126 -6.45 7.50 -45.19
N ARG A 127 -5.43 7.83 -45.98
CA ARG A 127 -5.15 9.15 -46.54
C ARG A 127 -5.18 9.08 -48.06
#